data_AF-A0ABD2AK10-F1
#
_entry.id   AF-A0ABD2AK10-F1
#
_cell.length_a   1.000
_cell.length_b   1.000
_cell.length_c   1.000
_cell.angle_alpha   90.00
_cell.angle_beta   90.00
_cell.angle_gamma   90.00
#
_symmetry.space_group_name_H-M   'P 1'
#
loop_
_entity.id
_entity.type
_entity.pdbx_description
1 polymer ?
#
loop_
_entity_poly.entity_id
_entity_poly.type
_entity_poly.pdbx_seq_one_letter_code
_entity_poly.pdbx_strand_id
1 'polypeptide(L)'
;MEGLPLIPGYSFRDPSIQDYKLKHKFSFFNGFRMLNDSKFGHGGRPIDVASLAYIEEKDPIQYDPSLTYGRVRDYGYQQFVPHYALFAQKCLRFKAFFRQGVFNSPNEHFRIRHVYIMYFLEDDTLYVIEPFIENAGFLQGKLVRRNRIPKTLNGDYFHWKDLNIGKDICIYGIVYHIIDCDLFTREFLSSQGIDVGDKEDTPIDPYIEDRKMKIKVTECVTRTSDDTRRRFLEYDKMILSFNAKWNDDFYQIMYFLMDDTIAIREVHKPNSGKDPVTMLLKRVKVPKNWKYLPSSYPGIYMEYGDPEITEYYTPNDFKIGETVYIFGRQFLLYDCDLFTRKYYSEVLRIIQPSSIPIDPPIDRMKPLSELKVPPHIMLGTPEDTYASCLSYRVKPPKKDIIRQLSNFSRKLRYSMKMDNVHPEDQDRDFILEYNLSEGTVLIQELEKRNSGRREGCFLKATLVKKPGTDRDNPLYYTPEDFFIGARINIFNHYFTINGADLYVYRYMEANPEKFCQQIRDNMRNYFAQQELLQNDIMIEAKKIQQRQHDADIFVEKEIENEVPINSQICQDVEGKTKEIS
;
A
#
# COMPACT_ATOMS: atom_id res chain seq x y z
N MET A 1 -39.59 -127.98 -11.07
CA MET A 1 -40.81 -128.61 -11.62
C MET A 1 -40.61 -128.73 -13.10
N GLU A 2 -39.93 -129.77 -13.54
CA GLU A 2 -39.78 -130.06 -14.96
C GLU A 2 -40.68 -131.25 -15.30
N GLY A 3 -41.43 -131.13 -16.40
CA GLY A 3 -42.30 -132.20 -16.90
C GLY A 3 -43.80 -132.09 -16.58
N LEU A 4 -44.29 -130.97 -16.01
CA LEU A 4 -45.73 -130.75 -15.83
C LEU A 4 -46.35 -130.03 -17.04
N PRO A 5 -47.49 -130.51 -17.59
CA PRO A 5 -48.17 -129.85 -18.70
C PRO A 5 -48.81 -128.52 -18.27
N LEU A 6 -48.73 -127.51 -19.14
CA LEU A 6 -49.29 -126.16 -18.92
C LEU A 6 -50.80 -126.11 -19.18
N ILE A 7 -51.54 -127.02 -18.54
CA ILE A 7 -53.01 -127.07 -18.58
C ILE A 7 -53.60 -126.39 -17.33
N PRO A 8 -54.84 -125.84 -17.42
CA PRO A 8 -55.50 -125.19 -16.30
C PRO A 8 -55.57 -126.12 -15.08
N GLY A 9 -55.08 -125.65 -13.92
CA GLY A 9 -55.00 -126.41 -12.68
C GLY A 9 -53.59 -126.88 -12.32
N TYR A 10 -52.70 -127.04 -13.31
CA TYR A 10 -51.28 -127.38 -13.09
C TYR A 10 -50.36 -126.15 -13.05
N SER A 11 -50.91 -124.98 -12.74
CA SER A 11 -50.17 -123.73 -12.56
C SER A 11 -50.09 -123.36 -11.08
N PHE A 12 -48.89 -123.19 -10.56
CA PHE A 12 -48.70 -122.70 -9.20
C PHE A 12 -48.54 -121.18 -9.23
N ARG A 13 -49.41 -120.47 -8.53
CA ARG A 13 -49.23 -119.03 -8.28
C ARG A 13 -48.25 -118.89 -7.14
N ASP A 14 -47.15 -118.19 -7.41
CA ASP A 14 -46.16 -117.88 -6.39
C ASP A 14 -46.66 -116.68 -5.55
N PRO A 15 -47.00 -116.88 -4.26
CA PRO A 15 -47.50 -115.82 -3.41
C PRO A 15 -46.43 -114.79 -3.03
N SER A 16 -45.15 -115.02 -3.36
CA SER A 16 -44.07 -114.08 -3.05
C SER A 16 -44.09 -112.83 -3.94
N ILE A 17 -44.80 -112.84 -5.07
CA ILE A 17 -44.83 -111.72 -6.02
C ILE A 17 -45.90 -110.72 -5.59
N GLN A 18 -45.45 -109.57 -5.10
CA GLN A 18 -46.32 -108.51 -4.59
C GLN A 18 -46.39 -107.27 -5.50
N ASP A 19 -45.43 -107.07 -6.40
CA ASP A 19 -45.34 -105.86 -7.24
C ASP A 19 -45.62 -106.17 -8.72
N TYR A 20 -46.74 -105.65 -9.21
CA TYR A 20 -47.23 -105.81 -10.60
C TYR A 20 -47.27 -104.47 -11.36
N LYS A 21 -46.56 -103.43 -10.88
CA LYS A 21 -46.53 -102.12 -11.55
C LYS A 21 -45.88 -102.22 -12.94
N LEU A 22 -46.56 -101.64 -13.95
CA LEU A 22 -46.02 -101.52 -15.30
C LEU A 22 -44.94 -100.43 -15.35
N LYS A 23 -43.77 -100.74 -15.92
CA LYS A 23 -42.73 -99.75 -16.16
C LYS A 23 -43.03 -98.94 -17.43
N HIS A 24 -42.76 -97.64 -17.37
CA HIS A 24 -43.02 -96.71 -18.47
C HIS A 24 -41.96 -96.88 -19.57
N LYS A 25 -42.35 -97.55 -20.66
CA LYS A 25 -41.42 -97.94 -21.73
C LYS A 25 -41.23 -96.86 -22.80
N PHE A 26 -42.20 -95.96 -22.98
CA PHE A 26 -42.16 -94.91 -24.01
C PHE A 26 -42.20 -93.53 -23.34
N SER A 27 -41.26 -92.62 -23.60
CA SER A 27 -41.23 -91.27 -22.98
C SER A 27 -40.94 -90.17 -23.99
N PHE A 28 -41.12 -88.90 -23.59
CA PHE A 28 -40.67 -87.73 -24.36
C PHE A 28 -39.59 -86.98 -23.59
N PHE A 29 -38.51 -86.58 -24.26
CA PHE A 29 -37.44 -85.77 -23.68
C PHE A 29 -37.07 -84.64 -24.64
N ASN A 30 -37.10 -83.38 -24.16
CA ASN A 30 -36.82 -82.17 -24.94
C ASN A 30 -37.57 -82.07 -26.28
N GLY A 31 -38.81 -82.55 -26.32
CA GLY A 31 -39.66 -82.53 -27.52
C GLY A 31 -39.54 -83.75 -28.44
N PHE A 32 -38.65 -84.70 -28.14
CA PHE A 32 -38.43 -85.92 -28.94
C PHE A 32 -38.96 -87.18 -28.25
N ARG A 33 -39.39 -88.20 -29.02
CA ARG A 33 -39.91 -89.50 -28.54
C ARG A 33 -38.78 -90.49 -28.25
N MET A 34 -38.80 -91.17 -27.11
CA MET A 34 -37.75 -92.09 -26.62
C MET A 34 -38.33 -93.44 -26.14
N LEU A 35 -37.57 -94.55 -26.31
CA LEU A 35 -37.89 -95.90 -25.85
C LEU A 35 -36.89 -96.36 -24.76
N ASN A 36 -37.38 -96.80 -23.60
CA ASN A 36 -36.58 -97.27 -22.47
C ASN A 36 -36.76 -98.78 -22.24
N ASP A 37 -35.88 -99.61 -22.77
CA ASP A 37 -35.88 -101.06 -22.52
C ASP A 37 -35.21 -101.41 -21.18
N SER A 38 -35.85 -102.27 -20.37
CA SER A 38 -35.30 -102.73 -19.08
C SER A 38 -35.27 -104.26 -19.02
N LYS A 39 -34.18 -104.84 -18.49
CA LYS A 39 -33.95 -106.30 -18.40
C LYS A 39 -34.76 -107.02 -17.31
N PHE A 40 -35.58 -106.30 -16.55
CA PHE A 40 -36.34 -106.83 -15.40
C PHE A 40 -37.85 -106.70 -15.63
N GLY A 41 -38.57 -107.79 -15.38
CA GLY A 41 -40.03 -107.89 -15.48
C GLY A 41 -40.76 -107.63 -14.16
N HIS A 42 -42.00 -108.12 -14.07
CA HIS A 42 -42.87 -107.96 -12.91
C HIS A 42 -42.25 -108.56 -11.64
N GLY A 43 -42.43 -107.91 -10.48
CA GLY A 43 -41.85 -108.33 -9.21
C GLY A 43 -40.33 -108.20 -9.13
N GLY A 44 -39.69 -107.47 -10.05
CA GLY A 44 -38.24 -107.28 -10.07
C GLY A 44 -37.44 -108.51 -10.51
N ARG A 45 -38.12 -109.57 -10.96
CA ARG A 45 -37.44 -110.75 -11.52
C ARG A 45 -36.85 -110.41 -12.89
N PRO A 46 -35.63 -110.92 -13.21
CA PRO A 46 -35.14 -110.83 -14.57
C PRO A 46 -36.14 -111.51 -15.51
N ILE A 47 -36.38 -110.92 -16.67
CA ILE A 47 -37.20 -111.55 -17.71
C ILE A 47 -36.52 -112.88 -18.09
N ASP A 48 -37.25 -113.89 -18.53
CA ASP A 48 -36.68 -115.22 -18.82
C ASP A 48 -35.41 -115.16 -19.70
N VAL A 49 -35.42 -114.26 -20.70
CA VAL A 49 -34.28 -113.98 -21.60
C VAL A 49 -33.03 -113.45 -20.87
N ALA A 50 -33.19 -112.81 -19.72
CA ALA A 50 -32.13 -112.23 -18.91
C ALA A 50 -31.80 -113.03 -17.64
N SER A 51 -32.46 -114.18 -17.40
CA SER A 51 -32.26 -115.00 -16.21
C SER A 51 -31.17 -116.05 -16.41
N LEU A 52 -30.28 -116.23 -15.42
CA LEU A 52 -29.15 -117.16 -15.48
C LEU A 52 -29.55 -118.64 -15.56
N ALA A 53 -30.79 -118.98 -15.21
CA ALA A 53 -31.28 -120.35 -15.24
C ALA A 53 -31.48 -120.92 -16.66
N TYR A 54 -31.55 -120.05 -17.68
CA TYR A 54 -31.88 -120.42 -19.07
C TYR A 54 -30.77 -120.10 -20.08
N ILE A 55 -29.57 -119.76 -19.60
CA ILE A 55 -28.41 -119.48 -20.44
C ILE A 55 -27.60 -120.78 -20.57
N GLU A 56 -27.45 -121.31 -21.79
CA GLU A 56 -26.78 -122.60 -22.07
C GLU A 56 -25.23 -122.52 -22.14
N GLU A 57 -24.63 -121.32 -22.18
CA GLU A 57 -23.18 -121.16 -22.34
C GLU A 57 -22.44 -120.71 -21.07
N LYS A 58 -21.29 -121.34 -20.80
CA LYS A 58 -20.35 -120.99 -19.73
C LYS A 58 -19.36 -119.94 -20.22
N ASP A 59 -19.68 -118.65 -20.10
CA ASP A 59 -18.67 -117.59 -19.93
C ASP A 59 -19.31 -116.29 -19.39
N PRO A 60 -18.88 -115.76 -18.23
CA PRO A 60 -19.57 -114.64 -17.56
C PRO A 60 -19.07 -113.24 -17.95
N ILE A 61 -18.27 -113.08 -19.02
CA ILE A 61 -17.63 -111.79 -19.34
C ILE A 61 -18.30 -111.14 -20.56
N GLN A 62 -19.24 -110.22 -20.30
CA GLN A 62 -19.87 -109.40 -21.34
C GLN A 62 -18.91 -108.26 -21.73
N TYR A 63 -18.38 -108.30 -22.96
CA TYR A 63 -17.44 -107.28 -23.48
C TYR A 63 -18.11 -105.91 -23.62
N ASP A 64 -17.60 -104.88 -22.92
CA ASP A 64 -18.06 -103.49 -23.05
C ASP A 64 -17.20 -102.74 -24.09
N PRO A 65 -17.75 -102.38 -25.27
CA PRO A 65 -17.00 -101.71 -26.33
C PRO A 65 -16.51 -100.30 -25.93
N SER A 66 -17.04 -99.71 -24.86
CA SER A 66 -16.56 -98.43 -24.36
C SER A 66 -15.17 -98.49 -23.72
N LEU A 67 -14.70 -99.69 -23.34
CA LEU A 67 -13.33 -99.91 -22.85
C LEU A 67 -12.29 -99.85 -23.97
N THR A 68 -12.67 -100.13 -25.21
CA THR A 68 -11.76 -100.17 -26.37
C THR A 68 -11.70 -98.85 -27.11
N TYR A 69 -12.84 -98.17 -27.25
CA TYR A 69 -12.96 -97.00 -28.12
C TYR A 69 -13.23 -95.69 -27.35
N GLY A 70 -13.41 -95.74 -26.02
CA GLY A 70 -13.77 -94.58 -25.20
C GLY A 70 -15.24 -94.15 -25.38
N ARG A 71 -15.75 -93.33 -24.45
CA ARG A 71 -17.13 -92.79 -24.54
C ARG A 71 -17.14 -91.50 -25.38
N VAL A 72 -18.00 -91.44 -26.38
CA VAL A 72 -18.21 -90.24 -27.23
C VAL A 72 -18.98 -89.16 -26.46
N ARG A 73 -18.64 -87.88 -26.65
CA ARG A 73 -19.38 -86.75 -26.06
C ARG A 73 -20.69 -86.53 -26.81
N ASP A 74 -21.81 -86.47 -26.09
CA ASP A 74 -23.11 -86.15 -26.68
C ASP A 74 -23.16 -84.68 -27.11
N TYR A 75 -23.66 -84.40 -28.32
CA TYR A 75 -23.94 -83.05 -28.78
C TYR A 75 -25.15 -82.49 -28.02
N GLY A 76 -25.00 -81.33 -27.37
CA GLY A 76 -26.11 -80.64 -26.72
C GLY A 76 -27.12 -80.15 -27.76
N TYR A 77 -28.35 -80.67 -27.72
CA TYR A 77 -29.43 -80.20 -28.59
C TYR A 77 -29.83 -78.76 -28.22
N GLN A 78 -29.93 -77.89 -29.22
CA GLN A 78 -30.31 -76.49 -29.01
C GLN A 78 -31.80 -76.40 -28.63
N GLN A 79 -32.10 -75.65 -27.56
CA GLN A 79 -33.47 -75.46 -27.09
C GLN A 79 -34.27 -74.60 -28.08
N PHE A 80 -35.44 -75.07 -28.49
CA PHE A 80 -36.36 -74.30 -29.34
C PHE A 80 -36.98 -73.14 -28.54
N VAL A 81 -36.82 -71.91 -29.04
CA VAL A 81 -37.40 -70.69 -28.46
C VAL A 81 -38.41 -70.09 -29.44
N PRO A 82 -39.67 -69.85 -29.04
CA PRO A 82 -40.69 -69.30 -29.94
C PRO A 82 -40.41 -67.82 -30.29
N HIS A 83 -40.92 -67.38 -31.45
CA HIS A 83 -40.64 -66.05 -32.04
C HIS A 83 -40.89 -64.87 -31.08
N TYR A 84 -42.06 -64.85 -30.42
CA TYR A 84 -42.42 -63.78 -29.49
C TYR A 84 -41.45 -63.69 -28.29
N ALA A 85 -40.88 -64.82 -27.85
CA ALA A 85 -39.92 -64.84 -26.75
C ALA A 85 -38.51 -64.42 -27.21
N LEU A 86 -38.14 -64.74 -28.46
CA LEU A 86 -36.85 -64.37 -29.04
C LEU A 86 -36.72 -62.86 -29.28
N PHE A 87 -37.84 -62.23 -29.69
CA PHE A 87 -37.93 -60.80 -30.01
C PHE A 87 -38.64 -59.95 -28.96
N ALA A 88 -38.93 -60.51 -27.78
CA ALA A 88 -39.54 -59.79 -26.67
C ALA A 88 -38.76 -58.49 -26.38
N GLN A 89 -39.47 -57.37 -26.29
CA GLN A 89 -38.93 -56.02 -26.03
C GLN A 89 -37.92 -55.49 -27.06
N LYS A 90 -37.71 -56.19 -28.18
CA LYS A 90 -36.87 -55.69 -29.28
C LYS A 90 -37.75 -54.89 -30.25
N CYS A 91 -37.43 -53.62 -30.42
CA CYS A 91 -38.10 -52.76 -31.39
C CYS A 91 -37.08 -52.01 -32.25
N LEU A 92 -37.46 -51.77 -33.50
CA LEU A 92 -36.69 -50.96 -34.43
C LEU A 92 -37.20 -49.53 -34.40
N ARG A 93 -36.30 -48.57 -34.16
CA ARG A 93 -36.56 -47.14 -34.13
C ARG A 93 -35.94 -46.42 -35.32
N PHE A 94 -36.79 -45.77 -36.12
CA PHE A 94 -36.40 -44.89 -37.21
C PHE A 94 -36.80 -43.45 -36.90
N LYS A 95 -35.93 -42.50 -37.24
CA LYS A 95 -36.22 -41.06 -37.19
C LYS A 95 -36.64 -40.63 -38.60
N ALA A 96 -37.82 -40.02 -38.67
CA ALA A 96 -38.41 -39.57 -39.92
C ALA A 96 -38.94 -38.15 -39.79
N PHE A 97 -39.33 -37.54 -40.91
CA PHE A 97 -40.09 -36.30 -40.90
C PHE A 97 -41.21 -36.35 -41.94
N PHE A 98 -42.19 -35.46 -41.79
CA PHE A 98 -43.16 -35.18 -42.84
C PHE A 98 -43.37 -33.67 -42.94
N ARG A 99 -43.70 -33.20 -44.14
CA ARG A 99 -43.98 -31.78 -44.40
C ARG A 99 -45.46 -31.51 -44.21
N GLN A 100 -45.80 -30.58 -43.32
CA GLN A 100 -47.16 -30.11 -43.12
C GLN A 100 -47.33 -28.73 -43.77
N GLY A 101 -48.26 -28.59 -44.70
CA GLY A 101 -48.61 -27.28 -45.27
C GLY A 101 -49.33 -26.42 -44.24
N VAL A 102 -48.97 -25.14 -44.14
CA VAL A 102 -49.62 -24.14 -43.29
C VAL A 102 -50.18 -23.04 -44.17
N PHE A 103 -51.47 -22.77 -44.04
CA PHE A 103 -52.15 -21.73 -44.80
C PHE A 103 -52.29 -20.47 -43.95
N ASN A 104 -52.13 -19.29 -44.56
CA ASN A 104 -52.37 -17.96 -43.97
C ASN A 104 -51.46 -17.55 -42.79
N SER A 105 -50.22 -18.03 -42.72
CA SER A 105 -49.20 -17.52 -41.78
C SER A 105 -48.26 -16.52 -42.47
N PRO A 106 -47.97 -15.36 -41.84
CA PRO A 106 -47.02 -14.38 -42.41
C PRO A 106 -45.56 -14.85 -42.31
N ASN A 107 -45.26 -15.79 -41.40
CA ASN A 107 -43.90 -16.21 -41.08
C ASN A 107 -43.46 -17.48 -41.84
N GLU A 108 -44.39 -18.31 -42.33
CA GLU A 108 -44.05 -19.62 -42.92
C GLU A 108 -45.14 -20.11 -43.90
N HIS A 109 -44.78 -21.03 -44.80
CA HIS A 109 -45.71 -21.67 -45.75
C HIS A 109 -45.86 -23.18 -45.50
N PHE A 110 -44.86 -23.79 -44.86
CA PHE A 110 -44.87 -25.20 -44.47
C PHE A 110 -44.03 -25.37 -43.21
N ARG A 111 -44.32 -26.42 -42.45
CA ARG A 111 -43.58 -26.85 -41.26
C ARG A 111 -43.03 -28.25 -41.46
N ILE A 112 -41.88 -28.51 -40.85
CA ILE A 112 -41.28 -29.84 -40.84
C ILE A 112 -41.50 -30.46 -39.46
N ARG A 113 -42.23 -31.58 -39.42
CA ARG A 113 -42.52 -32.30 -38.17
C ARG A 113 -41.71 -33.57 -38.11
N HIS A 114 -40.79 -33.61 -37.14
CA HIS A 114 -39.97 -34.80 -36.88
C HIS A 114 -40.78 -35.84 -36.12
N VAL A 115 -40.64 -37.10 -36.48
CA VAL A 115 -41.33 -38.22 -35.83
C VAL A 115 -40.38 -39.39 -35.65
N TYR A 116 -40.73 -40.26 -34.72
CA TYR A 116 -40.12 -41.54 -34.55
C TYR A 116 -41.08 -42.65 -34.95
N ILE A 117 -40.65 -43.51 -35.85
CA ILE A 117 -41.36 -44.71 -36.29
C ILE A 117 -40.75 -45.90 -35.55
N MET A 118 -41.54 -46.56 -34.72
CA MET A 118 -41.16 -47.78 -34.00
C MET A 118 -41.81 -49.00 -34.66
N TYR A 119 -41.02 -50.03 -34.94
CA TYR A 119 -41.48 -51.34 -35.40
C TYR A 119 -41.17 -52.38 -34.34
N PHE A 120 -42.18 -53.07 -33.81
CA PHE A 120 -41.98 -54.11 -32.79
C PHE A 120 -41.78 -55.46 -33.47
N LEU A 121 -40.62 -56.10 -33.24
CA LEU A 121 -40.27 -57.39 -33.84
C LEU A 121 -41.04 -58.57 -33.25
N GLU A 122 -41.69 -58.38 -32.10
CA GLU A 122 -42.46 -59.41 -31.42
C GLU A 122 -43.74 -59.80 -32.19
N ASP A 123 -44.45 -58.79 -32.72
CA ASP A 123 -45.81 -58.92 -33.26
C ASP A 123 -46.01 -58.18 -34.60
N ASP A 124 -44.94 -57.70 -35.23
CA ASP A 124 -44.94 -56.96 -36.50
C ASP A 124 -45.85 -55.72 -36.48
N THR A 125 -45.86 -54.99 -35.36
CA THR A 125 -46.67 -53.77 -35.19
C THR A 125 -45.86 -52.49 -35.37
N LEU A 126 -46.50 -51.45 -35.89
CA LEU A 126 -45.93 -50.12 -36.09
C LEU A 126 -46.56 -49.09 -35.14
N TYR A 127 -45.75 -48.14 -34.71
CA TYR A 127 -46.14 -47.05 -33.81
C TYR A 127 -45.40 -45.77 -34.20
N VAL A 128 -46.12 -44.66 -34.37
CA VAL A 128 -45.52 -43.37 -34.77
C VAL A 128 -45.78 -42.33 -33.70
N ILE A 129 -44.70 -41.74 -33.18
CA ILE A 129 -44.75 -40.73 -32.13
C ILE A 129 -43.89 -39.52 -32.49
N GLU A 130 -44.44 -38.33 -32.31
CA GLU A 130 -43.70 -37.08 -32.39
C GLU A 130 -43.04 -36.77 -31.03
N PRO A 131 -41.73 -36.43 -31.01
CA PRO A 131 -41.08 -35.98 -29.78
C PRO A 131 -41.65 -34.64 -29.31
N PHE A 132 -41.61 -34.42 -28.00
CA PHE A 132 -42.03 -33.16 -27.41
C PHE A 132 -41.00 -32.07 -27.70
N ILE A 133 -41.43 -30.94 -28.26
CA ILE A 133 -40.61 -29.75 -28.54
C ILE A 133 -41.26 -28.56 -27.84
N GLU A 134 -40.50 -27.91 -26.97
CA GLU A 134 -40.98 -26.74 -26.23
C GLU A 134 -41.39 -25.60 -27.17
N ASN A 135 -42.52 -24.96 -26.82
CA ASN A 135 -43.07 -23.83 -27.56
C ASN A 135 -43.41 -24.14 -29.04
N ALA A 136 -43.74 -25.39 -29.39
CA ALA A 136 -44.11 -25.75 -30.76
C ALA A 136 -45.46 -25.20 -31.21
N GLY A 137 -46.38 -24.90 -30.26
CA GLY A 137 -47.66 -24.27 -30.57
C GLY A 137 -48.70 -25.18 -31.24
N PHE A 138 -48.50 -26.50 -31.24
CA PHE A 138 -49.46 -27.50 -31.72
C PHE A 138 -49.44 -28.76 -30.84
N LEU A 139 -50.49 -29.59 -30.94
CA LEU A 139 -50.57 -30.85 -30.21
C LEU A 139 -49.53 -31.85 -30.73
N GLN A 140 -48.71 -32.34 -29.81
CA GLN A 140 -47.62 -33.29 -30.05
C GLN A 140 -47.90 -34.64 -29.37
N GLY A 141 -47.13 -35.65 -29.74
CA GLY A 141 -47.17 -36.98 -29.13
C GLY A 141 -47.58 -38.06 -30.12
N LYS A 142 -48.50 -38.94 -29.73
CA LYS A 142 -48.82 -40.16 -30.49
C LYS A 142 -49.62 -39.81 -31.75
N LEU A 143 -49.02 -39.97 -32.92
CA LEU A 143 -49.70 -39.78 -34.22
C LEU A 143 -50.42 -41.05 -34.66
N VAL A 144 -49.76 -42.20 -34.49
CA VAL A 144 -50.30 -43.51 -34.86
C VAL A 144 -50.19 -44.46 -33.67
N ARG A 145 -51.32 -45.05 -33.27
CA ARG A 145 -51.36 -46.07 -32.21
C ARG A 145 -50.69 -47.37 -32.68
N ARG A 146 -50.10 -48.12 -31.74
CA ARG A 146 -49.45 -49.41 -32.02
C ARG A 146 -50.47 -50.36 -32.63
N ASN A 147 -50.28 -50.72 -33.90
CA ASN A 147 -51.12 -51.68 -34.61
C ASN A 147 -50.36 -52.28 -35.79
N ARG A 148 -50.87 -53.37 -36.36
CA ARG A 148 -50.39 -53.89 -37.65
C ARG A 148 -51.00 -53.01 -38.75
N ILE A 149 -50.17 -52.17 -39.35
CA ILE A 149 -50.62 -51.15 -40.32
C ILE A 149 -50.60 -51.76 -41.73
N PRO A 150 -51.71 -51.68 -42.48
CA PRO A 150 -51.73 -52.12 -43.87
C PRO A 150 -50.97 -51.11 -44.76
N LYS A 151 -50.10 -51.63 -45.63
CA LYS A 151 -49.31 -50.92 -46.64
C LYS A 151 -50.13 -50.63 -47.90
N THR A 152 -51.02 -51.55 -48.28
CA THR A 152 -51.86 -51.45 -49.48
C THR A 152 -53.30 -51.79 -49.13
N LEU A 153 -54.26 -51.30 -49.93
CA LEU A 153 -55.69 -51.63 -49.78
C LEU A 153 -55.97 -53.15 -49.83
N ASN A 154 -55.04 -53.94 -50.38
CA ASN A 154 -55.11 -55.40 -50.51
C ASN A 154 -54.83 -56.16 -49.20
N GLY A 155 -54.51 -55.47 -48.10
CA GLY A 155 -54.32 -56.09 -46.78
C GLY A 155 -52.88 -56.52 -46.44
N ASP A 156 -51.89 -56.22 -47.29
CA ASP A 156 -50.49 -56.45 -46.98
C ASP A 156 -50.04 -55.52 -45.84
N TYR A 157 -49.35 -56.07 -44.84
CA TYR A 157 -48.84 -55.31 -43.69
C TYR A 157 -47.40 -54.85 -43.91
N PHE A 158 -47.02 -53.75 -43.26
CA PHE A 158 -45.62 -53.33 -43.25
C PHE A 158 -44.73 -54.37 -42.56
N HIS A 159 -43.62 -54.69 -43.23
CA HIS A 159 -42.56 -55.52 -42.66
C HIS A 159 -41.34 -54.64 -42.36
N TRP A 160 -40.49 -55.04 -41.41
CA TRP A 160 -39.22 -54.33 -41.14
C TRP A 160 -38.30 -54.23 -42.37
N LYS A 161 -38.50 -55.06 -43.39
CA LYS A 161 -37.75 -55.05 -44.66
C LYS A 161 -38.13 -53.87 -45.56
N ASP A 162 -39.33 -53.31 -45.36
CA ASP A 162 -39.80 -52.15 -46.12
C ASP A 162 -39.17 -50.85 -45.61
N LEU A 163 -38.65 -50.85 -44.38
CA LEU A 163 -38.11 -49.68 -43.69
C LEU A 163 -36.60 -49.59 -43.92
N ASN A 164 -36.12 -48.50 -44.52
CA ASN A 164 -34.70 -48.17 -44.60
C ASN A 164 -34.53 -46.64 -44.63
N ILE A 165 -33.32 -46.15 -44.39
CA ILE A 165 -32.99 -44.72 -44.53
C ILE A 165 -33.17 -44.30 -46.00
N GLY A 166 -33.70 -43.09 -46.21
CA GLY A 166 -34.00 -42.51 -47.52
C GLY A 166 -35.31 -43.00 -48.17
N LYS A 167 -36.06 -43.88 -47.50
CA LYS A 167 -37.35 -44.38 -48.01
C LYS A 167 -38.53 -43.55 -47.49
N ASP A 168 -39.46 -43.29 -48.39
CA ASP A 168 -40.76 -42.70 -48.11
C ASP A 168 -41.81 -43.77 -47.78
N ILE A 169 -42.52 -43.58 -46.67
CA ILE A 169 -43.54 -44.49 -46.18
C ILE A 169 -44.86 -43.74 -46.02
N CYS A 170 -45.89 -44.23 -46.69
CA CYS A 170 -47.24 -43.70 -46.54
C CYS A 170 -48.01 -44.47 -45.47
N ILE A 171 -48.38 -43.79 -44.38
CA ILE A 171 -49.22 -44.35 -43.30
C ILE A 171 -50.44 -43.44 -43.17
N TYR A 172 -51.64 -44.01 -43.35
CA TYR A 172 -52.93 -43.30 -43.28
C TYR A 172 -52.97 -41.99 -44.10
N GLY A 173 -52.34 -41.98 -45.28
CA GLY A 173 -52.33 -40.84 -46.20
C GLY A 173 -51.27 -39.78 -45.91
N ILE A 174 -50.45 -39.95 -44.86
CA ILE A 174 -49.30 -39.09 -44.58
C ILE A 174 -48.02 -39.80 -45.02
N VAL A 175 -47.21 -39.11 -45.81
CA VAL A 175 -45.91 -39.61 -46.28
C VAL A 175 -44.82 -39.17 -45.30
N TYR A 176 -44.16 -40.14 -44.69
CA TYR A 176 -43.04 -39.98 -43.78
C TYR A 176 -41.75 -40.36 -44.51
N HIS A 177 -40.76 -39.47 -44.47
CA HIS A 177 -39.44 -39.71 -45.03
C HIS A 177 -38.47 -40.12 -43.92
N ILE A 178 -37.88 -41.33 -43.99
CA ILE A 178 -36.90 -41.80 -43.00
C ILE A 178 -35.54 -41.18 -43.25
N ILE A 179 -34.98 -40.51 -42.24
CA ILE A 179 -33.70 -39.81 -42.32
C ILE A 179 -32.58 -40.59 -41.62
N ASP A 180 -32.90 -41.22 -40.50
CA ASP A 180 -31.92 -41.79 -39.59
C ASP A 180 -32.51 -43.00 -38.86
N CYS A 181 -31.65 -43.85 -38.30
CA CYS A 181 -32.06 -45.01 -37.53
C CYS A 181 -31.20 -45.15 -36.27
N ASP A 182 -31.74 -45.82 -35.26
CA ASP A 182 -31.00 -46.12 -34.02
C ASP A 182 -29.81 -47.06 -34.26
N LEU A 183 -28.86 -47.09 -33.32
CA LEU A 183 -27.70 -47.99 -33.40
C LEU A 183 -28.15 -49.46 -33.44
N PHE A 184 -29.06 -49.85 -32.54
CA PHE A 184 -29.63 -51.21 -32.50
C PHE A 184 -30.29 -51.59 -33.84
N THR A 185 -31.00 -50.65 -34.46
CA THR A 185 -31.64 -50.93 -35.75
C THR A 185 -30.66 -51.12 -36.87
N ARG A 186 -29.58 -50.33 -36.88
CA ARG A 186 -28.53 -50.44 -37.87
C ARG A 186 -27.90 -51.82 -37.78
N GLU A 187 -27.48 -52.23 -36.58
CA GLU A 187 -26.89 -53.55 -36.33
C GLU A 187 -27.85 -54.69 -36.65
N PHE A 188 -29.12 -54.57 -36.26
CA PHE A 188 -30.13 -55.59 -36.56
C PHE A 188 -30.34 -55.76 -38.06
N LEU A 189 -30.56 -54.67 -38.81
CA LEU A 189 -30.75 -54.72 -40.26
C LEU A 189 -29.51 -55.28 -40.97
N SER A 190 -28.31 -54.85 -40.57
CA SER A 190 -27.06 -55.39 -41.08
C SER A 190 -26.90 -56.89 -40.78
N SER A 191 -27.29 -57.35 -39.59
CA SER A 191 -27.27 -58.78 -39.23
C SER A 191 -28.23 -59.63 -40.07
N GLN A 192 -29.32 -59.03 -40.54
CA GLN A 192 -30.30 -59.67 -41.42
C GLN A 192 -29.96 -59.52 -42.91
N GLY A 193 -28.80 -58.92 -43.23
CA GLY A 193 -28.31 -58.74 -44.60
C GLY A 193 -28.88 -57.53 -45.34
N ILE A 194 -29.48 -56.55 -44.64
CA ILE A 194 -29.91 -55.27 -45.22
C ILE A 194 -28.83 -54.22 -44.99
N ASP A 195 -28.37 -53.61 -46.08
CA ASP A 195 -27.44 -52.48 -46.02
C ASP A 195 -28.19 -51.18 -45.66
N VAL A 196 -27.74 -50.51 -44.60
CA VAL A 196 -28.40 -49.34 -44.04
C VAL A 196 -27.63 -48.11 -44.49
N GLY A 197 -28.30 -47.22 -45.22
CA GLY A 197 -27.69 -46.00 -45.75
C GLY A 197 -27.11 -45.07 -44.68
N ASP A 198 -26.39 -44.06 -45.15
CA ASP A 198 -25.92 -42.97 -44.30
C ASP A 198 -27.08 -42.06 -43.89
N LYS A 199 -26.90 -41.34 -42.78
CA LYS A 199 -27.89 -40.40 -42.26
C LYS A 199 -28.08 -39.25 -43.25
N GLU A 200 -29.34 -38.95 -43.57
CA GLU A 200 -29.69 -37.81 -44.41
C GLU A 200 -29.84 -36.50 -43.61
N ASP A 201 -29.75 -35.36 -44.30
CA ASP A 201 -29.99 -34.06 -43.69
C ASP A 201 -31.47 -33.68 -43.75
N THR A 202 -31.98 -33.17 -42.65
CA THR A 202 -33.35 -32.65 -42.59
C THR A 202 -33.46 -31.36 -43.40
N PRO A 203 -34.53 -31.16 -44.18
CA PRO A 203 -34.75 -29.87 -44.81
C PRO A 203 -34.89 -28.77 -43.75
N ILE A 204 -34.51 -27.57 -44.14
CA ILE A 204 -34.53 -26.40 -43.26
C ILE A 204 -35.97 -25.91 -43.10
N ASP A 205 -36.42 -25.77 -41.85
CA ASP A 205 -37.71 -25.19 -41.52
C ASP A 205 -37.58 -23.65 -41.42
N PRO A 206 -38.26 -22.86 -42.28
CA PRO A 206 -38.17 -21.40 -42.28
C PRO A 206 -38.49 -20.77 -40.92
N TYR A 207 -39.46 -21.32 -40.19
CA TYR A 207 -39.87 -20.78 -38.90
C TYR A 207 -38.81 -21.00 -37.82
N ILE A 208 -38.15 -22.16 -37.83
CA ILE A 208 -37.10 -22.48 -36.84
C ILE A 208 -35.85 -21.63 -37.09
N GLU A 209 -35.49 -21.37 -38.34
CA GLU A 209 -34.36 -20.47 -38.66
C GLU A 209 -34.61 -19.04 -38.22
N ASP A 210 -35.75 -18.47 -38.57
CA ASP A 210 -36.14 -17.12 -38.14
C ASP A 210 -36.13 -16.99 -36.62
N ARG A 211 -36.65 -18.02 -35.93
CA ARG A 211 -36.64 -18.07 -34.46
C ARG A 211 -35.21 -18.13 -33.92
N LYS A 212 -34.31 -18.91 -34.52
CA LYS A 212 -32.88 -18.95 -34.12
C LYS A 212 -32.18 -17.62 -34.36
N MET A 213 -32.47 -16.94 -35.48
CA MET A 213 -31.91 -15.61 -35.76
C MET A 213 -32.39 -14.56 -34.74
N LYS A 214 -33.66 -14.62 -34.33
CA LYS A 214 -34.22 -13.75 -33.28
C LYS A 214 -33.75 -14.09 -31.87
N ILE A 215 -33.44 -15.36 -31.57
CA ILE A 215 -32.90 -15.76 -30.25
C ILE A 215 -31.40 -15.46 -30.15
N LYS A 216 -30.66 -15.41 -31.28
CA LYS A 216 -29.27 -14.91 -31.35
C LYS A 216 -29.15 -13.40 -31.07
N VAL A 217 -30.14 -12.77 -30.45
CA VAL A 217 -30.03 -11.43 -29.88
C VAL A 217 -29.07 -11.51 -28.70
N THR A 218 -27.82 -11.13 -28.99
CA THR A 218 -26.79 -10.64 -28.07
C THR A 218 -26.69 -11.39 -26.74
N GLU A 219 -25.79 -12.38 -26.69
CA GLU A 219 -25.02 -12.58 -25.47
C GLU A 219 -24.30 -11.26 -25.18
N CYS A 220 -24.96 -10.36 -24.44
CA CYS A 220 -24.26 -9.33 -23.70
C CYS A 220 -23.34 -10.10 -22.76
N VAL A 221 -22.08 -10.26 -23.15
CA VAL A 221 -21.02 -10.64 -22.24
C VAL A 221 -21.01 -9.55 -21.18
N THR A 222 -21.74 -9.79 -20.09
CA THR A 222 -21.64 -8.96 -18.90
C THR A 222 -20.20 -9.12 -18.46
N ARG A 223 -19.36 -8.15 -18.80
CA ARG A 223 -17.99 -8.08 -18.29
C ARG A 223 -18.11 -8.26 -16.79
N THR A 224 -17.40 -9.23 -16.22
CA THR A 224 -17.27 -9.37 -14.77
C THR A 224 -16.71 -8.05 -14.26
N SER A 225 -17.59 -7.18 -13.75
CA SER A 225 -17.18 -5.93 -13.12
C SER A 225 -16.33 -6.32 -11.92
N ASP A 226 -15.18 -5.67 -11.75
CA ASP A 226 -14.42 -5.77 -10.51
C ASP A 226 -15.37 -5.64 -9.31
N ASP A 227 -15.27 -6.56 -8.35
CA ASP A 227 -16.15 -6.58 -7.20
C ASP A 227 -15.91 -5.32 -6.35
N THR A 228 -16.78 -4.32 -6.54
CA THR A 228 -16.74 -3.03 -5.86
C THR A 228 -16.77 -3.20 -4.34
N ARG A 229 -17.47 -4.24 -3.87
CA ARG A 229 -17.56 -4.56 -2.44
C ARG A 229 -16.23 -5.08 -1.91
N ARG A 230 -15.51 -5.91 -2.70
CA ARG A 230 -14.19 -6.39 -2.31
C ARG A 230 -13.20 -5.24 -2.14
N ARG A 231 -13.11 -4.33 -3.13
CA ARG A 231 -12.24 -3.15 -3.04
C ARG A 231 -12.58 -2.26 -1.84
N PHE A 232 -13.88 -2.08 -1.57
CA PHE A 232 -14.31 -1.38 -0.36
C PHE A 232 -13.81 -2.04 0.92
N LEU A 233 -13.97 -3.36 1.07
CA LEU A 233 -13.55 -4.07 2.28
C LEU A 233 -12.02 -4.06 2.48
N GLU A 234 -11.25 -4.11 1.39
CA GLU A 234 -9.78 -4.11 1.45
C GLU A 234 -9.21 -2.71 1.73
N TYR A 235 -9.77 -1.66 1.12
CA TYR A 235 -9.18 -0.32 1.10
C TYR A 235 -10.02 0.76 1.80
N ASP A 236 -11.05 0.38 2.57
CA ASP A 236 -11.85 1.34 3.34
C ASP A 236 -10.96 2.23 4.20
N LYS A 237 -11.21 3.54 4.18
CA LYS A 237 -10.46 4.59 4.89
C LYS A 237 -8.97 4.72 4.54
N MET A 238 -8.45 3.96 3.57
CA MET A 238 -7.08 4.14 3.10
C MET A 238 -7.03 5.27 2.08
N ILE A 239 -6.31 6.35 2.43
CA ILE A 239 -6.23 7.57 1.63
C ILE A 239 -4.78 7.92 1.41
N LEU A 240 -4.40 8.13 0.16
CA LEU A 240 -3.08 8.66 -0.17
C LEU A 240 -3.17 10.19 -0.22
N SER A 241 -2.55 10.86 0.76
CA SER A 241 -2.47 12.32 0.85
C SER A 241 -1.13 12.86 0.34
N PHE A 242 -1.20 13.78 -0.61
CA PHE A 242 -0.07 14.52 -1.15
C PHE A 242 -0.23 16.01 -0.90
N ASN A 243 0.86 16.67 -0.54
CA ASN A 243 0.92 18.12 -0.46
C ASN A 243 1.41 18.66 -1.81
N ALA A 244 0.65 19.61 -2.36
CA ALA A 244 0.85 20.16 -3.68
C ALA A 244 0.88 21.68 -3.66
N LYS A 245 1.61 22.28 -4.61
CA LYS A 245 1.66 23.73 -4.83
C LYS A 245 1.13 24.06 -6.23
N TRP A 246 0.26 25.06 -6.32
CA TRP A 246 -0.22 25.63 -7.59
C TRP A 246 -0.41 27.14 -7.41
N ASN A 247 0.13 27.96 -8.31
CA ASN A 247 0.02 29.43 -8.29
C ASN A 247 0.33 30.09 -6.92
N ASP A 248 1.38 29.63 -6.23
CA ASP A 248 1.79 30.09 -4.87
C ASP A 248 0.85 29.76 -3.69
N ASP A 249 -0.23 29.02 -3.98
CA ASP A 249 -1.12 28.45 -3.00
C ASP A 249 -0.78 26.99 -2.68
N PHE A 250 -1.18 26.58 -1.48
CA PHE A 250 -0.96 25.24 -0.97
C PHE A 250 -2.25 24.42 -1.07
N TYR A 251 -2.12 23.21 -1.59
CA TYR A 251 -3.22 22.27 -1.79
C TYR A 251 -2.85 20.92 -1.20
N GLN A 252 -3.87 20.17 -0.80
CA GLN A 252 -3.77 18.79 -0.36
C GLN A 252 -4.58 17.93 -1.32
N ILE A 253 -3.90 17.04 -2.05
CA ILE A 253 -4.49 16.10 -3.00
C ILE A 253 -4.68 14.77 -2.26
N MET A 254 -5.93 14.30 -2.18
CA MET A 254 -6.30 13.05 -1.53
C MET A 254 -6.76 12.06 -2.59
N TYR A 255 -6.09 10.91 -2.69
CA TYR A 255 -6.46 9.79 -3.54
C TYR A 255 -7.08 8.68 -2.68
N PHE A 256 -8.29 8.25 -3.00
CA PHE A 256 -9.00 7.23 -2.25
C PHE A 256 -8.83 5.87 -2.92
N LEU A 257 -8.18 4.93 -2.23
CA LEU A 257 -7.88 3.61 -2.78
C LEU A 257 -9.12 2.71 -2.97
N MET A 258 -10.20 3.00 -2.23
CA MET A 258 -11.48 2.30 -2.34
C MET A 258 -12.09 2.38 -3.74
N ASP A 259 -12.11 3.59 -4.31
CA ASP A 259 -12.90 3.95 -5.48
C ASP A 259 -12.08 4.63 -6.58
N ASP A 260 -10.75 4.70 -6.44
CA ASP A 260 -9.82 5.38 -7.35
C ASP A 260 -10.22 6.85 -7.59
N THR A 261 -10.88 7.49 -6.62
CA THR A 261 -11.30 8.90 -6.72
C THR A 261 -10.25 9.85 -6.16
N ILE A 262 -10.24 11.07 -6.68
CA ILE A 262 -9.36 12.14 -6.21
C ILE A 262 -10.21 13.28 -5.68
N ALA A 263 -9.77 13.88 -4.58
CA ALA A 263 -10.31 15.13 -4.07
C ALA A 263 -9.18 16.10 -3.75
N ILE A 264 -9.40 17.39 -4.01
CA ILE A 264 -8.39 18.43 -3.79
C ILE A 264 -8.93 19.42 -2.78
N ARG A 265 -8.20 19.58 -1.70
CA ARG A 265 -8.46 20.54 -0.62
C ARG A 265 -7.49 21.71 -0.73
N GLU A 266 -7.99 22.93 -0.59
CA GLU A 266 -7.17 24.13 -0.48
C GLU A 266 -6.78 24.38 0.98
N VAL A 267 -5.49 24.66 1.22
CA VAL A 267 -4.95 25.00 2.54
C VAL A 267 -4.88 26.52 2.65
N HIS A 268 -5.85 27.08 3.36
CA HIS A 268 -5.98 28.52 3.55
C HIS A 268 -4.93 29.08 4.52
N LYS A 269 -4.30 30.19 4.14
CA LYS A 269 -3.46 30.99 5.03
C LYS A 269 -4.33 31.94 5.87
N PRO A 270 -3.96 32.24 7.13
CA PRO A 270 -4.66 33.26 7.90
C PRO A 270 -4.59 34.60 7.16
N ASN A 271 -5.68 35.37 7.19
CA ASN A 271 -5.79 36.68 6.52
C ASN A 271 -5.57 36.66 4.98
N SER A 272 -5.79 35.53 4.30
CA SER A 272 -5.64 35.45 2.84
C SER A 272 -6.69 36.24 2.04
N GLY A 273 -7.82 36.61 2.66
CA GLY A 273 -8.93 37.29 1.97
C GLY A 273 -9.73 36.42 0.99
N LYS A 274 -9.39 35.13 0.86
CA LYS A 274 -10.13 34.14 0.08
C LYS A 274 -11.36 33.65 0.84
N ASP A 275 -12.39 33.27 0.09
CA ASP A 275 -13.61 32.64 0.61
C ASP A 275 -13.25 31.30 1.29
N PRO A 276 -13.78 30.98 2.49
CA PRO A 276 -13.53 29.72 3.21
C PRO A 276 -14.08 28.44 2.54
N VAL A 277 -14.02 28.33 1.22
CA VAL A 277 -14.30 27.07 0.51
C VAL A 277 -13.07 26.18 0.63
N THR A 278 -13.22 25.06 1.34
CA THR A 278 -12.10 24.16 1.63
C THR A 278 -11.79 23.21 0.48
N MET A 279 -12.77 22.87 -0.37
CA MET A 279 -12.60 21.89 -1.45
C MET A 279 -12.54 22.58 -2.80
N LEU A 280 -11.39 22.45 -3.47
CA LEU A 280 -11.20 22.88 -4.85
C LEU A 280 -11.87 21.90 -5.82
N LEU A 281 -11.74 20.59 -5.54
CA LEU A 281 -12.31 19.51 -6.33
C LEU A 281 -12.98 18.49 -5.40
N LYS A 282 -14.28 18.27 -5.59
CA LYS A 282 -15.03 17.20 -4.90
C LYS A 282 -14.53 15.83 -5.39
N ARG A 283 -14.76 14.78 -4.58
CA ARG A 283 -14.39 13.40 -4.89
C ARG A 283 -14.94 12.98 -6.26
N VAL A 284 -14.06 12.80 -7.23
CA VAL A 284 -14.40 12.38 -8.59
C VAL A 284 -13.26 11.53 -9.15
N LYS A 285 -13.57 10.55 -10.00
CA LYS A 285 -12.56 9.84 -10.79
C LYS A 285 -12.03 10.77 -11.88
N VAL A 286 -10.75 11.13 -11.79
CA VAL A 286 -10.17 12.12 -12.72
C VAL A 286 -9.63 11.40 -13.96
N PRO A 287 -10.11 11.73 -15.17
CA PRO A 287 -9.53 11.23 -16.41
C PRO A 287 -8.18 11.89 -16.69
N LYS A 288 -7.19 11.11 -17.16
CA LYS A 288 -5.90 11.67 -17.63
C LYS A 288 -6.08 12.53 -18.88
N ASN A 289 -6.85 12.01 -19.83
CA ASN A 289 -7.12 12.62 -21.12
C ASN A 289 -8.56 13.13 -21.19
N TRP A 290 -8.81 14.30 -20.62
CA TRP A 290 -10.16 14.89 -20.60
C TRP A 290 -10.52 15.70 -21.86
N LYS A 291 -9.60 15.88 -22.82
CA LYS A 291 -9.81 16.71 -24.03
C LYS A 291 -10.04 15.92 -25.31
N TYR A 292 -9.62 14.66 -25.36
CA TYR A 292 -9.68 13.86 -26.58
C TYR A 292 -11.04 13.15 -26.65
N LEU A 293 -11.95 13.67 -27.47
CA LEU A 293 -13.20 12.96 -27.79
C LEU A 293 -12.97 11.98 -28.95
N PRO A 294 -13.49 10.75 -28.87
CA PRO A 294 -13.62 9.91 -30.05
C PRO A 294 -14.59 10.56 -31.04
N SER A 295 -14.33 10.43 -32.34
CA SER A 295 -15.17 11.01 -33.41
C SER A 295 -16.63 10.52 -33.39
N SER A 296 -16.92 9.43 -32.68
CA SER A 296 -18.26 8.85 -32.54
C SER A 296 -19.10 9.48 -31.43
N TYR A 297 -18.55 10.42 -30.65
CA TYR A 297 -19.24 11.00 -29.48
C TYR A 297 -20.37 11.97 -29.90
N PRO A 298 -21.61 11.76 -29.43
CA PRO A 298 -22.70 12.67 -29.73
C PRO A 298 -22.52 14.00 -28.97
N GLY A 299 -22.41 15.12 -29.68
CA GLY A 299 -22.25 16.47 -29.10
C GLY A 299 -23.42 16.98 -28.25
N ILE A 300 -24.40 16.13 -27.95
CA ILE A 300 -25.57 16.44 -27.10
C ILE A 300 -25.24 16.20 -25.61
N TYR A 301 -24.30 15.30 -25.29
CA TYR A 301 -23.93 15.01 -23.92
C TYR A 301 -22.84 15.99 -23.44
N MET A 302 -23.14 16.73 -22.36
CA MET A 302 -22.19 17.70 -21.77
C MET A 302 -21.13 17.03 -20.87
N GLU A 303 -21.32 15.77 -20.48
CA GLU A 303 -20.43 15.04 -19.57
C GLU A 303 -20.02 13.70 -20.17
N TYR A 304 -18.73 13.36 -20.05
CA TYR A 304 -18.18 12.08 -20.49
C TYR A 304 -18.78 10.92 -19.70
N GLY A 305 -19.21 9.87 -20.39
CA GLY A 305 -19.54 8.60 -19.75
C GLY A 305 -18.28 7.79 -19.44
N ASP A 306 -18.37 6.91 -18.43
CA ASP A 306 -17.33 5.91 -18.12
C ASP A 306 -16.83 5.07 -19.34
N PRO A 307 -17.63 4.72 -20.37
CA PRO A 307 -17.11 3.94 -21.50
C PRO A 307 -16.18 4.70 -22.46
N GLU A 308 -16.13 6.02 -22.38
CA GLU A 308 -15.37 6.87 -23.33
C GLU A 308 -14.02 7.30 -22.77
N ILE A 309 -13.87 7.24 -21.44
CA ILE A 309 -12.63 7.61 -20.77
C ILE A 309 -11.64 6.46 -20.91
N THR A 310 -10.58 6.68 -21.69
CA THR A 310 -9.54 5.68 -21.95
C THR A 310 -8.75 5.32 -20.69
N GLU A 311 -8.37 6.32 -19.88
CA GLU A 311 -7.50 6.14 -18.72
C GLU A 311 -7.80 7.14 -17.60
N TYR A 312 -7.92 6.61 -16.37
CA TYR A 312 -8.01 7.39 -15.13
C TYR A 312 -6.65 7.46 -14.43
N TYR A 313 -6.50 8.46 -13.56
CA TYR A 313 -5.32 8.55 -12.69
C TYR A 313 -5.25 7.37 -11.71
N THR A 314 -4.05 6.80 -11.61
CA THR A 314 -3.71 5.70 -10.69
C THR A 314 -2.69 6.19 -9.66
N PRO A 315 -2.48 5.48 -8.54
CA PRO A 315 -1.45 5.84 -7.57
C PRO A 315 -0.05 5.96 -8.20
N ASN A 316 0.25 5.19 -9.24
CA ASN A 316 1.56 5.21 -9.90
C ASN A 316 1.90 6.55 -10.56
N ASP A 317 0.89 7.37 -10.86
CA ASP A 317 1.03 8.68 -11.51
C ASP A 317 1.37 9.81 -10.52
N PHE A 318 1.38 9.52 -9.20
CA PHE A 318 1.69 10.50 -8.16
C PHE A 318 3.08 10.23 -7.56
N LYS A 319 4.07 11.00 -8.00
CA LYS A 319 5.43 10.97 -7.44
C LYS A 319 5.83 12.35 -6.93
N ILE A 320 6.51 12.38 -5.78
CA ILE A 320 7.02 13.66 -5.25
C ILE A 320 8.04 14.25 -6.23
N GLY A 321 7.92 15.55 -6.50
CA GLY A 321 8.73 16.30 -7.46
C GLY A 321 8.19 16.35 -8.88
N GLU A 322 7.20 15.53 -9.22
CA GLU A 322 6.52 15.61 -10.51
C GLU A 322 5.30 16.55 -10.45
N THR A 323 4.91 17.07 -11.61
CA THR A 323 3.72 17.90 -11.79
C THR A 323 2.55 17.07 -12.32
N VAL A 324 1.42 17.10 -11.62
CA VAL A 324 0.19 16.38 -12.01
C VAL A 324 -0.80 17.36 -12.65
N TYR A 325 -1.39 16.94 -13.78
CA TYR A 325 -2.34 17.75 -14.56
C TYR A 325 -3.78 17.36 -14.26
N ILE A 326 -4.45 18.07 -13.37
CA ILE A 326 -5.86 17.79 -13.02
C ILE A 326 -6.76 18.85 -13.65
N PHE A 327 -7.63 18.45 -14.58
CA PHE A 327 -8.53 19.34 -15.34
C PHE A 327 -7.86 20.60 -15.90
N GLY A 328 -6.62 20.46 -16.38
CA GLY A 328 -5.83 21.56 -16.96
C GLY A 328 -5.05 22.43 -15.97
N ARG A 329 -5.08 22.13 -14.67
CA ARG A 329 -4.26 22.78 -13.65
C ARG A 329 -3.04 21.94 -13.32
N GLN A 330 -1.87 22.57 -13.21
CA GLN A 330 -0.60 21.91 -12.90
C GLN A 330 -0.29 21.98 -11.40
N PHE A 331 -0.35 20.84 -10.72
CA PHE A 331 -0.04 20.73 -9.31
C PHE A 331 1.35 20.15 -9.13
N LEU A 332 2.27 20.91 -8.53
CA LEU A 332 3.60 20.41 -8.17
C LEU A 332 3.50 19.66 -6.84
N LEU A 333 3.73 18.35 -6.84
CA LEU A 333 3.76 17.55 -5.62
C LEU A 333 5.10 17.76 -4.92
N TYR A 334 5.09 18.22 -3.67
CA TYR A 334 6.33 18.51 -2.94
C TYR A 334 6.54 17.63 -1.72
N ASP A 335 5.47 17.11 -1.12
CA ASP A 335 5.55 16.23 0.03
C ASP A 335 4.35 15.26 0.07
N CYS A 336 4.45 14.21 0.87
CA CYS A 336 3.40 13.23 1.05
C CYS A 336 3.40 12.67 2.47
N ASP A 337 2.25 12.21 2.93
CA ASP A 337 2.06 11.73 4.30
C ASP A 337 2.85 10.44 4.60
N LEU A 338 3.14 10.17 5.86
CA LEU A 338 3.86 8.98 6.32
C LEU A 338 3.16 7.69 5.88
N PHE A 339 1.83 7.65 5.94
CA PHE A 339 1.05 6.51 5.45
C PHE A 339 1.28 6.27 3.96
N THR A 340 1.28 7.33 3.15
CA THR A 340 1.52 7.21 1.71
C THR A 340 2.91 6.67 1.41
N ARG A 341 3.94 7.16 2.11
CA ARG A 341 5.31 6.66 1.92
C ARG A 341 5.39 5.16 2.17
N LYS A 342 4.75 4.67 3.24
CA LYS A 342 4.68 3.22 3.55
C LYS A 342 3.92 2.44 2.48
N TYR A 343 2.75 2.91 2.06
CA TYR A 343 1.96 2.26 1.02
C TYR A 343 2.72 2.12 -0.30
N TYR A 344 3.42 3.19 -0.73
CA TYR A 344 4.24 3.15 -1.94
C TYR A 344 5.41 2.18 -1.80
N SER A 345 6.08 2.11 -0.65
CA SER A 345 7.19 1.18 -0.44
C SER A 345 6.76 -0.28 -0.35
N GLU A 346 5.66 -0.57 0.35
CA GLU A 346 5.24 -1.95 0.65
C GLU A 346 4.41 -2.56 -0.50
N VAL A 347 3.42 -1.81 -0.99
CA VAL A 347 2.44 -2.32 -1.98
C VAL A 347 2.93 -2.09 -3.40
N LEU A 348 3.28 -0.84 -3.73
CA LEU A 348 3.68 -0.47 -5.10
C LEU A 348 5.17 -0.74 -5.38
N ARG A 349 5.97 -0.96 -4.32
CA ARG A 349 7.44 -1.12 -4.38
C ARG A 349 8.13 0.07 -5.07
N ILE A 350 7.57 1.27 -4.90
CA ILE A 350 8.10 2.53 -5.40
C ILE A 350 8.58 3.33 -4.20
N ILE A 351 9.84 3.76 -4.21
CA ILE A 351 10.38 4.64 -3.17
C ILE A 351 10.06 6.09 -3.56
N GLN A 352 9.25 6.75 -2.74
CA GLN A 352 8.95 8.17 -2.93
C GLN A 352 10.16 9.04 -2.53
N PRO A 353 10.57 10.02 -3.35
CA PRO A 353 11.69 10.89 -3.02
C PRO A 353 11.39 11.78 -1.80
N SER A 354 12.44 12.35 -1.20
CA SER A 354 12.32 13.21 -0.02
C SER A 354 11.51 14.48 -0.30
N SER A 355 10.90 15.04 0.74
CA SER A 355 10.15 16.29 0.66
C SER A 355 11.00 17.41 0.04
N ILE A 356 10.44 18.12 -0.94
CA ILE A 356 11.10 19.28 -1.54
C ILE A 356 10.86 20.47 -0.60
N PRO A 357 11.92 21.13 -0.10
CA PRO A 357 11.76 22.34 0.68
C PRO A 357 11.18 23.43 -0.23
N ILE A 358 9.91 23.75 -0.02
CA ILE A 358 9.32 24.95 -0.64
C ILE A 358 9.75 26.11 0.24
N ASP A 359 10.57 26.99 -0.32
CA ASP A 359 10.86 28.26 0.34
C ASP A 359 9.53 28.94 0.67
N PRO A 360 9.30 29.35 1.93
CA PRO A 360 8.11 30.13 2.25
C PRO A 360 8.05 31.29 1.27
N PRO A 361 6.84 31.70 0.82
CA PRO A 361 6.73 32.86 -0.05
C PRO A 361 7.56 33.95 0.60
N ILE A 362 8.56 34.42 -0.14
CA ILE A 362 9.41 35.52 0.27
C ILE A 362 8.43 36.66 0.43
N ASP A 363 7.90 36.82 1.64
CA ASP A 363 7.36 38.08 2.08
C ASP A 363 8.54 38.98 1.80
N ARG A 364 8.36 39.80 0.77
CA ARG A 364 9.28 40.88 0.44
C ARG A 364 9.13 41.89 1.58
N MET A 365 9.47 41.50 2.80
CA MET A 365 10.14 42.36 3.73
C MET A 365 11.44 42.70 3.01
N LYS A 366 11.34 43.63 2.04
CA LYS A 366 12.45 44.54 1.81
C LYS A 366 12.92 44.90 3.20
N PRO A 367 14.19 44.64 3.56
CA PRO A 367 14.69 45.10 4.85
C PRO A 367 14.27 46.56 4.93
N LEU A 368 13.45 46.90 5.94
CA LEU A 368 12.94 48.25 6.06
C LEU A 368 14.18 49.13 5.94
N SER A 369 14.20 50.00 4.91
CA SER A 369 15.33 50.85 4.65
C SER A 369 15.65 51.55 5.97
N GLU A 370 16.83 51.29 6.52
CA GLU A 370 17.23 51.84 7.82
C GLU A 370 17.04 53.35 7.75
N LEU A 371 16.04 53.85 8.49
CA LEU A 371 15.74 55.27 8.53
C LEU A 371 16.92 55.94 9.23
N LYS A 372 17.73 56.66 8.46
CA LYS A 372 18.83 57.46 8.99
C LYS A 372 18.24 58.62 9.79
N VAL A 373 18.70 58.79 11.02
CA VAL A 373 18.30 59.96 11.82
C VAL A 373 18.80 61.25 11.13
N PRO A 374 17.98 62.31 11.09
CA PRO A 374 18.41 63.56 10.52
C PRO A 374 19.53 64.20 11.37
N PRO A 375 20.38 65.04 10.76
CA PRO A 375 21.47 65.72 11.47
C PRO A 375 20.94 66.70 12.53
N HIS A 376 21.76 66.99 13.54
CA HIS A 376 21.44 67.85 14.68
C HIS A 376 21.11 69.30 14.28
N ILE A 377 20.06 69.89 14.85
CA ILE A 377 19.43 71.16 14.41
C ILE A 377 20.18 72.43 14.91
N MET A 378 21.41 72.31 15.45
CA MET A 378 22.20 73.37 16.13
C MET A 378 21.57 73.98 17.39
N LEU A 379 20.28 73.74 17.64
CA LEU A 379 19.58 74.22 18.82
C LEU A 379 19.55 73.11 19.87
N GLY A 380 19.83 73.45 21.13
CA GLY A 380 19.87 72.49 22.22
C GLY A 380 21.02 71.48 22.12
N THR A 381 20.91 70.39 22.89
CA THR A 381 21.92 69.32 22.90
C THR A 381 21.61 68.28 21.83
N PRO A 382 22.63 67.59 21.27
CA PRO A 382 22.41 66.55 20.27
C PRO A 382 21.56 65.39 20.80
N GLU A 383 21.68 65.07 22.08
CA GLU A 383 20.87 64.03 22.74
C GLU A 383 19.38 64.41 22.80
N ASP A 384 19.07 65.69 22.96
CA ASP A 384 17.69 66.21 23.01
C ASP A 384 17.06 66.22 21.62
N THR A 385 17.82 66.60 20.60
CA THR A 385 17.38 66.53 19.19
C THR A 385 17.19 65.10 18.72
N TYR A 386 18.07 64.19 19.12
CA TYR A 386 17.92 62.75 18.87
C TYR A 386 16.66 62.19 19.52
N ALA A 387 16.39 62.54 20.78
CA ALA A 387 15.17 62.12 21.48
C ALA A 387 13.89 62.61 20.78
N SER A 388 13.92 63.80 20.18
CA SER A 388 12.82 64.35 19.38
C SER A 388 12.56 63.53 18.10
N CYS A 389 13.61 63.00 17.46
CA CYS A 389 13.48 62.18 16.25
C CYS A 389 12.87 60.79 16.52
N LEU A 390 13.02 60.26 17.74
CA LEU A 390 12.56 58.91 18.08
C LEU A 390 11.05 58.81 18.36
N SER A 391 10.42 59.88 18.85
CA SER A 391 9.03 59.83 19.32
C SER A 391 8.33 61.17 19.12
N TYR A 392 7.11 61.13 18.58
CA TYR A 392 6.27 62.32 18.40
C TYR A 392 6.04 63.09 19.71
N ARG A 393 5.83 62.37 20.82
CA ARG A 393 5.86 62.99 22.15
C ARG A 393 7.30 62.99 22.63
N VAL A 394 7.92 64.16 22.66
CA VAL A 394 9.29 64.35 23.13
C VAL A 394 9.40 63.87 24.57
N LYS A 395 10.34 62.96 24.80
CA LYS A 395 10.70 62.49 26.13
C LYS A 395 12.06 63.11 26.49
N PRO A 396 12.23 63.62 27.72
CA PRO A 396 13.52 64.15 28.13
C PRO A 396 14.59 63.03 28.05
N PRO A 397 15.81 63.34 27.60
CA PRO A 397 16.89 62.37 27.54
C PRO A 397 17.18 61.84 28.95
N LYS A 398 17.36 60.52 29.06
CA LYS A 398 17.66 59.88 30.35
C LYS A 398 19.11 60.15 30.72
N LYS A 399 19.34 60.61 31.95
CA LYS A 399 20.69 60.73 32.53
C LYS A 399 21.11 59.40 33.15
N ASP A 400 22.42 59.17 33.21
CA ASP A 400 23.01 58.00 33.89
C ASP A 400 22.94 58.17 35.41
N ILE A 401 21.76 57.89 35.98
CA ILE A 401 21.49 58.07 37.43
C ILE A 401 22.49 57.25 38.27
N ILE A 402 22.85 56.04 37.82
CA ILE A 402 23.81 55.17 38.51
C ILE A 402 25.18 55.86 38.63
N ARG A 403 25.68 56.45 37.53
CA ARG A 403 26.94 57.20 37.51
C ARG A 403 26.87 58.43 38.43
N GLN A 404 25.73 59.12 38.42
CA GLN A 404 25.53 60.31 39.25
C GLN A 404 25.56 59.97 40.75
N LEU A 405 24.92 58.88 41.16
CA LEU A 405 24.86 58.46 42.55
C LEU A 405 26.19 57.86 43.02
N SER A 406 26.82 57.00 42.22
CA SER A 406 28.08 56.33 42.61
C SER A 406 29.25 57.31 42.75
N ASN A 407 29.26 58.36 41.93
CA ASN A 407 30.31 59.38 41.91
C ASN A 407 29.85 60.70 42.54
N PHE A 408 28.75 60.69 43.29
CA PHE A 408 28.24 61.89 43.96
C PHE A 408 29.35 62.52 44.82
N SER A 409 29.58 63.82 44.67
CA SER A 409 30.66 64.62 45.30
C SER A 409 32.12 64.29 44.93
N ARG A 410 32.39 63.29 44.08
CA ARG A 410 33.77 62.94 43.67
C ARG A 410 34.25 63.84 42.53
N LYS A 411 35.38 64.53 42.77
CA LYS A 411 35.97 65.50 41.83
C LYS A 411 37.47 65.24 41.69
N LEU A 412 37.99 65.26 40.48
CA LEU A 412 39.42 65.13 40.19
C LEU A 412 40.00 66.52 39.92
N ARG A 413 41.11 66.87 40.58
CA ARG A 413 41.71 68.20 40.47
C ARG A 413 43.13 68.10 39.92
N TYR A 414 43.42 68.97 38.95
CA TYR A 414 44.69 69.04 38.26
C TYR A 414 45.18 70.47 38.22
N SER A 415 46.49 70.68 38.36
CA SER A 415 47.12 71.98 38.11
C SER A 415 47.59 72.05 36.66
N MET A 416 47.31 73.17 36.00
CA MET A 416 47.62 73.37 34.59
C MET A 416 48.07 74.80 34.31
N LYS A 417 48.83 74.96 33.23
CA LYS A 417 49.20 76.26 32.66
C LYS A 417 48.61 76.39 31.28
N MET A 418 48.22 77.60 30.91
CA MET A 418 47.76 77.90 29.55
C MET A 418 48.96 78.05 28.62
N ASP A 419 48.85 77.56 27.39
CA ASP A 419 49.82 77.86 26.35
C ASP A 419 49.62 79.31 25.89
N ASN A 420 50.68 80.12 26.01
CA ASN A 420 50.58 81.56 25.78
C ASN A 420 50.40 81.87 24.28
N VAL A 421 49.25 82.43 23.91
CA VAL A 421 49.06 83.06 22.58
C VAL A 421 49.46 84.54 22.64
N HIS A 422 49.21 85.19 23.78
CA HIS A 422 49.63 86.56 24.07
C HIS A 422 50.67 86.57 25.20
N PRO A 423 51.65 87.51 25.18
CA PRO A 423 52.65 87.63 26.26
C PRO A 423 52.04 87.87 27.64
N GLU A 424 50.84 88.44 27.70
CA GLU A 424 50.13 88.72 28.95
C GLU A 424 49.60 87.45 29.64
N ASP A 425 49.34 86.38 28.88
CA ASP A 425 48.87 85.10 29.44
C ASP A 425 50.00 84.31 30.12
N GLN A 426 51.24 84.79 29.96
CA GLN A 426 52.41 84.26 30.64
C GLN A 426 52.23 84.39 32.16
N ASP A 427 52.54 83.31 32.87
CA ASP A 427 52.46 83.19 34.33
C ASP A 427 51.05 83.11 34.94
N ARG A 428 50.04 82.67 34.18
CA ARG A 428 48.71 82.33 34.72
C ARG A 428 48.64 80.85 35.11
N ASP A 429 48.30 80.58 36.38
CA ASP A 429 48.15 79.22 36.90
C ASP A 429 46.66 78.89 37.08
N PHE A 430 46.27 77.72 36.60
CA PHE A 430 44.88 77.26 36.62
C PHE A 430 44.74 75.91 37.32
N ILE A 431 43.57 75.70 37.90
CA ILE A 431 43.12 74.42 38.45
C ILE A 431 41.97 73.92 37.59
N LEU A 432 42.11 72.71 37.05
CA LEU A 432 41.05 71.96 36.39
C LEU A 432 40.38 71.05 37.41
N GLU A 433 39.08 71.20 37.60
CA GLU A 433 38.25 70.31 38.41
C GLU A 433 37.29 69.53 37.48
N TYR A 434 37.48 68.21 37.40
CA TYR A 434 36.64 67.28 36.65
C TYR A 434 35.62 66.61 37.58
N ASN A 435 34.34 66.75 37.28
CA ASN A 435 33.26 66.13 38.05
C ASN A 435 32.93 64.74 37.51
N LEU A 436 33.13 63.69 38.31
CA LEU A 436 32.91 62.30 37.90
C LEU A 436 31.43 61.90 37.80
N SER A 437 30.51 62.67 38.38
CA SER A 437 29.07 62.36 38.30
C SER A 437 28.48 62.78 36.94
N GLU A 438 28.77 64.00 36.50
CA GLU A 438 28.21 64.59 35.28
C GLU A 438 29.19 64.59 34.09
N GLY A 439 30.49 64.44 34.32
CA GLY A 439 31.53 64.52 33.28
C GLY A 439 31.90 65.96 32.89
N THR A 440 31.56 66.95 33.72
CA THR A 440 31.81 68.36 33.45
C THR A 440 33.19 68.81 33.91
N VAL A 441 33.79 69.74 33.17
CA VAL A 441 35.06 70.39 33.50
C VAL A 441 34.78 71.80 34.04
N LEU A 442 35.36 72.13 35.19
CA LEU A 442 35.40 73.45 35.79
C LEU A 442 36.86 73.93 35.78
N ILE A 443 37.12 75.17 35.36
CA ILE A 443 38.46 75.76 35.39
C ILE A 443 38.46 76.99 36.26
N GLN A 444 39.35 77.01 37.24
CA GLN A 444 39.55 78.12 38.16
C GLN A 444 40.95 78.68 37.99
N GLU A 445 41.07 80.00 37.90
CA GLU A 445 42.35 80.70 37.90
C GLU A 445 42.78 80.95 39.35
N LEU A 446 44.04 80.66 39.66
CA LEU A 446 44.60 80.90 40.99
C LEU A 446 44.94 82.39 41.16
N GLU A 447 44.54 82.96 42.30
CA GLU A 447 44.77 84.36 42.64
C GLU A 447 46.26 84.63 42.87
N LYS A 448 46.82 85.62 42.15
CA LYS A 448 48.19 86.10 42.36
C LYS A 448 48.17 87.57 42.78
N ARG A 449 48.84 87.90 43.89
CA ARG A 449 48.95 89.30 44.35
C ARG A 449 49.68 90.13 43.29
N ASN A 450 49.21 91.36 43.07
CA ASN A 450 49.78 92.34 42.13
C ASN A 450 49.72 91.94 40.63
N SER A 451 48.85 91.01 40.24
CA SER A 451 48.66 90.60 38.84
C SER A 451 47.93 91.64 37.97
N GLY A 452 47.14 92.53 38.60
CA GLY A 452 46.27 93.49 37.90
C GLY A 452 45.01 92.87 37.28
N ARG A 453 44.71 91.59 37.52
CA ARG A 453 43.54 90.88 36.98
C ARG A 453 42.49 90.63 38.06
N ARG A 454 41.26 90.35 37.63
CA ARG A 454 40.20 89.85 38.52
C ARG A 454 40.09 88.35 38.30
N GLU A 455 40.88 87.58 39.03
CA GLU A 455 40.91 86.12 38.91
C GLU A 455 39.65 85.47 39.51
N GLY A 456 39.39 84.23 39.11
CA GLY A 456 38.23 83.47 39.55
C GLY A 456 37.89 82.31 38.61
N CYS A 457 36.59 82.09 38.39
CA CYS A 457 36.12 81.01 37.53
C CYS A 457 36.38 81.35 36.04
N PHE A 458 37.40 80.74 35.45
CA PHE A 458 37.73 80.88 34.03
C PHE A 458 36.72 80.16 33.13
N LEU A 459 36.35 78.92 33.49
CA LEU A 459 35.28 78.16 32.83
C LEU A 459 34.37 77.56 33.89
N LYS A 460 33.08 77.94 33.86
CA LYS A 460 32.06 77.31 34.72
C LYS A 460 31.89 75.84 34.34
N ALA A 461 31.53 75.00 35.31
CA ALA A 461 31.30 73.56 35.12
C ALA A 461 30.47 73.27 33.84
N THR A 462 31.15 72.80 32.79
CA THR A 462 30.58 72.62 31.45
C THR A 462 31.10 71.31 30.85
N LEU A 463 30.29 70.65 30.02
CA LEU A 463 30.69 69.47 29.26
C LEU A 463 31.51 69.91 28.03
N VAL A 464 32.81 69.60 28.03
CA VAL A 464 33.76 70.06 27.01
C VAL A 464 33.98 68.98 25.96
N LYS A 465 33.77 69.34 24.68
CA LYS A 465 33.95 68.47 23.52
C LYS A 465 35.41 68.42 23.09
N LYS A 466 35.88 67.27 22.61
CA LYS A 466 37.21 67.11 22.01
C LYS A 466 37.29 67.85 20.66
N PRO A 467 38.46 68.39 20.28
CA PRO A 467 38.64 69.06 19.00
C PRO A 467 38.46 68.06 17.83
N GLY A 468 37.84 68.52 16.73
CA GLY A 468 37.66 67.71 15.51
C GLY A 468 36.58 66.63 15.59
N THR A 469 35.68 66.70 16.57
CA THR A 469 34.56 65.76 16.73
C THR A 469 33.41 66.03 15.77
N ASP A 470 32.70 64.97 15.39
CA ASP A 470 31.51 65.09 14.54
C ASP A 470 30.40 65.87 15.26
N ARG A 471 29.61 66.59 14.47
CA ARG A 471 28.58 67.49 14.99
C ARG A 471 27.43 66.73 15.66
N ASP A 472 27.06 65.58 15.11
CA ASP A 472 25.90 64.81 15.56
C ASP A 472 26.27 63.88 16.72
N ASN A 473 27.52 63.39 16.76
CA ASN A 473 28.06 62.57 17.85
C ASN A 473 29.32 63.20 18.47
N PRO A 474 29.16 64.21 19.36
CA PRO A 474 30.31 64.83 20.00
C PRO A 474 30.97 63.90 21.02
N LEU A 475 32.29 63.72 20.91
CA LEU A 475 33.08 63.03 21.93
C LEU A 475 33.52 64.07 22.99
N TYR A 476 33.32 63.74 24.26
CA TYR A 476 33.65 64.60 25.39
C TYR A 476 34.96 64.16 26.06
N TYR A 477 35.62 65.09 26.76
CA TYR A 477 36.79 64.74 27.57
C TYR A 477 36.43 63.82 28.73
N THR A 478 37.29 62.84 28.93
CA THR A 478 37.17 61.80 29.96
C THR A 478 38.39 61.82 30.87
N PRO A 479 38.34 61.18 32.06
CA PRO A 479 39.49 61.08 32.95
C PRO A 479 40.76 60.52 32.28
N GLU A 480 40.60 59.70 31.24
CA GLU A 480 41.70 59.11 30.47
C GLU A 480 42.53 60.15 29.71
N ASP A 481 41.92 61.28 29.36
CA ASP A 481 42.61 62.34 28.62
C ASP A 481 43.48 63.23 29.52
N PHE A 482 43.36 63.09 30.85
CA PHE A 482 44.06 63.92 31.84
C PHE A 482 45.26 63.19 32.45
N PHE A 483 46.45 63.40 31.88
CA PHE A 483 47.72 62.93 32.43
C PHE A 483 48.77 64.05 32.52
N ILE A 484 49.88 63.83 33.23
CA ILE A 484 50.90 64.87 33.42
C ILE A 484 51.62 65.12 32.09
N GLY A 485 51.66 66.39 31.68
CA GLY A 485 52.16 66.84 30.37
C GLY A 485 51.12 66.77 29.24
N ALA A 486 49.88 66.36 29.52
CA ALA A 486 48.82 66.32 28.51
C ALA A 486 48.43 67.74 28.07
N ARG A 487 48.29 67.92 26.74
CA ARG A 487 47.85 69.16 26.11
C ARG A 487 46.37 69.09 25.74
N ILE A 488 45.57 69.99 26.29
CA ILE A 488 44.10 69.92 26.27
C ILE A 488 43.55 71.17 25.62
N ASN A 489 42.70 70.99 24.61
CA ASN A 489 42.00 72.09 23.96
C ASN A 489 40.62 72.30 24.59
N ILE A 490 40.41 73.47 25.19
CA ILE A 490 39.15 73.88 25.81
C ILE A 490 38.73 75.22 25.18
N PHE A 491 37.72 75.19 24.31
CA PHE A 491 37.22 76.38 23.58
C PHE A 491 38.32 77.18 22.86
N ASN A 492 39.24 76.49 22.17
CA ASN A 492 40.41 77.05 21.48
C ASN A 492 41.53 77.62 22.37
N HIS A 493 41.44 77.42 23.68
CA HIS A 493 42.55 77.63 24.60
C HIS A 493 43.24 76.30 24.87
N TYR A 494 44.55 76.27 24.70
CA TYR A 494 45.36 75.09 24.98
C TYR A 494 45.92 75.18 26.39
N PHE A 495 45.74 74.11 27.17
CA PHE A 495 46.27 73.99 28.53
C PHE A 495 47.17 72.77 28.60
N THR A 496 48.29 72.91 29.31
CA THR A 496 49.21 71.82 29.63
C THR A 496 49.08 71.47 31.10
N ILE A 497 48.75 70.21 31.41
CA ILE A 497 48.66 69.72 32.79
C ILE A 497 50.07 69.57 33.37
N ASN A 498 50.34 70.25 34.48
CA ASN A 498 51.62 70.23 35.16
C ASN A 498 51.62 69.36 36.41
N GLY A 499 50.46 69.19 37.06
CA GLY A 499 50.34 68.42 38.29
C GLY A 499 48.93 67.92 38.54
N ALA A 500 48.78 67.05 39.53
CA ALA A 500 47.51 66.46 39.94
C ALA A 500 47.42 66.37 41.47
N ASP A 501 46.20 66.34 42.00
CA ASP A 501 45.96 66.06 43.42
C ASP A 501 46.21 64.56 43.74
N LEU A 502 46.64 64.28 44.97
CA LEU A 502 46.85 62.90 45.44
C LEU A 502 45.58 62.04 45.36
N TYR A 503 44.40 62.66 45.49
CA TYR A 503 43.11 61.98 45.32
C TYR A 503 42.94 61.40 43.90
N VAL A 504 43.46 62.08 42.88
CA VAL A 504 43.41 61.62 41.49
C VAL A 504 44.20 60.34 41.33
N TYR A 505 45.41 60.28 41.88
CA TYR A 505 46.23 59.08 41.86
C TYR A 505 45.52 57.87 42.50
N ARG A 506 44.96 58.06 43.70
CA ARG A 506 44.19 57.02 44.40
C ARG A 506 42.96 56.57 43.60
N TYR A 507 42.30 57.50 42.92
CA TYR A 507 41.17 57.16 42.05
C TYR A 507 41.59 56.30 40.85
N MET A 508 42.73 56.62 40.23
CA MET A 508 43.29 55.86 39.10
C MET A 508 43.76 54.47 39.52
N GLU A 509 44.37 54.34 40.70
CA GLU A 509 44.76 53.05 41.27
C GLU A 509 43.56 52.16 41.60
N ALA A 510 42.49 52.74 42.16
CA ALA A 510 41.26 52.01 42.48
C ALA A 510 40.45 51.60 41.22
N ASN A 511 40.71 52.21 40.06
CA ASN A 511 40.01 51.91 38.80
C ASN A 511 41.00 51.56 37.68
N PRO A 512 41.79 50.48 37.80
CA PRO A 512 42.85 50.17 36.84
C PRO A 512 42.33 49.84 35.44
N GLU A 513 41.09 49.35 35.33
CA GLU A 513 40.45 49.00 34.05
C GLU A 513 40.14 50.23 33.17
N LYS A 514 39.97 51.40 33.79
CA LYS A 514 39.62 52.63 33.07
C LYS A 514 40.82 53.39 32.53
N PHE A 515 42.03 53.07 32.96
CA PHE A 515 43.23 53.85 32.62
C PHE A 515 44.31 52.95 32.03
N CYS A 516 44.88 53.37 30.90
CA CYS A 516 46.03 52.68 30.31
C CYS A 516 47.22 52.64 31.27
N GLN A 517 48.00 51.56 31.23
CA GLN A 517 49.20 51.38 32.08
C GLN A 517 50.17 52.55 31.98
N GLN A 518 50.40 53.06 30.76
CA GLN A 518 51.26 54.23 30.50
C GLN A 518 50.83 55.49 31.26
N ILE A 519 49.52 55.73 31.37
CA ILE A 519 48.96 56.91 32.07
C ILE A 519 49.12 56.73 33.59
N ARG A 520 48.92 55.51 34.08
CA ARG A 520 49.09 55.18 35.50
C ARG A 520 50.56 55.32 35.93
N ASP A 521 51.49 54.85 35.11
CA ASP A 521 52.93 54.96 35.36
C ASP A 521 53.40 56.42 35.29
N ASN A 522 52.88 57.21 34.35
CA ASN A 522 53.13 58.65 34.25
C ASN A 522 52.76 59.37 35.56
N MET A 523 51.57 59.09 36.11
CA MET A 523 51.13 59.65 37.39
C MET A 523 51.95 59.13 38.57
N ARG A 524 52.26 57.82 38.62
CA ARG A 524 53.10 57.22 39.68
C ARG A 524 54.48 57.88 39.73
N ASN A 525 55.11 58.07 38.57
CA ASN A 525 56.43 58.70 38.47
C ASN A 525 56.41 60.15 38.95
N TYR A 526 55.37 60.91 38.59
CA TYR A 526 55.21 62.30 39.06
C TYR A 526 55.11 62.39 40.59
N PHE A 527 54.26 61.59 41.22
CA PHE A 527 54.10 61.62 42.68
C PHE A 527 55.30 61.03 43.43
N ALA A 528 56.03 60.10 42.81
CA ALA A 528 57.29 59.58 43.35
C ALA A 528 58.37 60.68 43.37
N GLN A 529 58.45 61.50 42.32
CA GLN A 529 59.35 62.66 42.25
C GLN A 529 59.01 63.75 43.28
N GLN A 530 57.73 63.91 43.64
CA GLN A 530 57.29 64.88 44.64
C GLN A 530 57.37 64.38 46.10
N GLU A 531 57.93 63.18 46.34
CA GLU A 531 58.08 62.55 47.67
C GLU A 531 56.76 62.27 48.44
N LEU A 532 55.60 62.50 47.83
CA LEU A 532 54.28 62.35 48.46
C LEU A 532 53.85 60.88 48.67
N LEU A 533 54.57 59.93 48.08
CA LEU A 533 54.30 58.48 48.15
C LEU A 533 55.21 57.72 49.14
N GLN A 534 56.09 58.38 49.90
CA GLN A 534 57.05 57.71 50.78
C GLN A 534 56.39 56.73 51.77
N ASN A 535 55.25 57.11 52.36
CA ASN A 535 54.50 56.25 53.27
C ASN A 535 53.89 55.03 52.57
N ASP A 536 53.37 55.21 51.35
CA ASP A 536 52.75 54.14 50.57
C ASP A 536 53.82 53.16 50.05
N ILE A 537 54.98 53.67 49.62
CA ILE A 537 56.15 52.87 49.24
C ILE A 537 56.67 52.06 50.45
N MET A 538 56.72 52.66 51.64
CA MET A 538 57.15 51.96 52.86
C MET A 538 56.16 50.86 53.29
N ILE A 539 54.85 51.10 53.14
CA ILE A 539 53.80 50.10 53.41
C ILE A 539 53.84 48.98 52.36
N GLU A 540 54.03 49.30 51.09
CA GLU A 540 54.14 48.33 50.00
C GLU A 540 55.41 47.47 50.17
N ALA A 541 56.55 48.08 50.51
CA ALA A 541 57.79 47.39 50.84
C ALA A 541 57.61 46.44 52.04
N LYS A 542 56.91 46.87 53.10
CA LYS A 542 56.55 45.99 54.24
C LYS A 542 55.66 44.82 53.81
N LYS A 543 54.66 45.04 52.95
CA LYS A 543 53.80 43.97 52.40
C LYS A 543 54.57 43.01 51.47
N ILE A 544 55.57 43.49 50.75
CA ILE A 544 56.44 42.66 49.91
C ILE A 544 57.36 41.82 50.79
N GLN A 545 57.97 42.41 51.81
CA GLN A 545 58.77 41.69 52.81
C GLN A 545 57.95 40.64 53.56
N GLN A 546 56.70 40.96 53.92
CA GLN A 546 55.79 40.01 54.57
C GLN A 546 55.37 38.89 53.61
N ARG A 547 55.07 39.19 52.34
CA ARG A 547 54.80 38.16 51.32
C ARG A 547 56.01 37.29 51.00
N GLN A 548 57.21 37.86 50.99
CA GLN A 548 58.47 37.12 50.83
C GLN A 548 58.71 36.23 52.05
N HIS A 549 58.53 36.74 53.26
CA HIS A 549 58.61 35.93 54.48
C HIS A 549 57.57 34.80 54.52
N ASP A 550 56.31 35.07 54.14
CA ASP A 550 55.26 34.05 54.04
C ASP A 550 55.56 33.02 52.94
N ALA A 551 56.15 33.43 51.82
CA ALA A 551 56.58 32.54 50.73
C ALA A 551 57.81 31.71 51.13
N ASP A 552 58.77 32.29 51.84
CA ASP A 552 59.95 31.60 52.37
C ASP A 552 59.53 30.56 53.43
N ILE A 553 58.55 30.88 54.29
CA ILE A 553 57.94 29.91 55.22
C ILE A 553 57.20 28.78 54.48
N PHE A 554 56.56 29.08 53.34
CA PHE A 554 55.87 28.08 52.52
C PHE A 554 56.88 27.16 51.80
N VAL A 555 57.98 27.73 51.30
CA VAL A 555 59.08 27.01 50.66
C VAL A 555 59.86 26.17 51.68
N GLU A 556 60.10 26.67 52.90
CA GLU A 556 60.71 25.88 53.99
C GLU A 556 59.83 24.69 54.40
N LYS A 557 58.49 24.84 54.41
CA LYS A 557 57.56 23.73 54.67
C LYS A 557 57.44 22.72 53.54
N GLU A 558 57.67 23.12 52.29
CA GLU A 558 57.76 22.18 51.16
C GLU A 558 59.12 21.45 51.13
N ILE A 559 60.21 22.13 51.51
CA ILE A 559 61.56 21.54 51.61
C ILE A 559 61.68 20.56 52.80
N GLU A 560 60.99 20.79 53.92
CA GLU A 560 60.97 19.83 55.05
C GLU A 560 60.20 18.53 54.75
N ASN A 561 59.35 18.50 53.72
CA ASN A 561 58.57 17.31 53.36
C ASN A 561 59.15 16.49 52.19
N GLU A 562 60.27 16.92 51.58
CA GLU A 562 60.90 16.19 50.47
C GLU A 562 62.39 15.82 50.74
N VAL A 563 62.58 14.58 51.27
CA VAL A 563 63.60 13.55 50.86
C VAL A 563 64.97 13.52 51.63
N PRO A 564 65.63 12.35 51.89
CA PRO A 564 65.20 11.04 52.40
C PRO A 564 66.16 10.43 53.48
N ILE A 565 65.71 9.39 54.18
CA ILE A 565 66.56 8.48 54.98
C ILE A 565 67.29 7.51 54.03
N ASN A 566 68.63 7.46 54.05
CA ASN A 566 69.35 6.21 53.77
C ASN A 566 70.74 6.13 54.44
N SER A 567 70.70 5.48 55.60
CA SER A 567 71.64 4.57 56.27
C SER A 567 73.12 4.50 55.87
N GLN A 568 73.95 4.77 56.88
CA GLN A 568 75.28 4.23 57.08
C GLN A 568 75.15 2.82 57.69
N ILE A 569 75.78 1.85 57.03
CA ILE A 569 76.03 0.49 57.51
C ILE A 569 77.34 0.48 58.31
N CYS A 570 77.34 -0.32 59.39
CA CYS A 570 78.48 -0.91 60.12
C CYS A 570 79.19 -0.08 61.21
N GLN A 571 78.85 -0.42 62.47
CA GLN A 571 79.70 -0.92 63.58
C GLN A 571 78.99 -0.51 64.90
N ASP A 572 78.63 -1.35 65.86
CA ASP A 572 79.23 -2.59 66.36
C ASP A 572 78.21 -3.55 67.00
N VAL A 573 78.68 -4.81 67.06
CA VAL A 573 78.07 -6.03 67.57
C VAL A 573 78.25 -6.17 69.09
N GLU A 574 77.19 -6.53 69.82
CA GLU A 574 77.15 -7.41 71.01
C GLU A 574 75.70 -7.47 71.54
N GLY A 575 74.97 -8.59 71.71
CA GLY A 575 75.18 -10.01 71.45
C GLY A 575 73.91 -10.81 71.86
N LYS A 576 73.91 -12.11 71.48
CA LYS A 576 73.02 -13.25 71.89
C LYS A 576 71.66 -13.36 71.17
N THR A 577 71.43 -14.24 70.17
CA THR A 577 71.44 -15.72 70.03
C THR A 577 70.32 -16.51 70.76
N LYS A 578 69.67 -17.42 70.01
CA LYS A 578 68.59 -18.41 70.30
C LYS A 578 67.19 -17.88 69.91
N GLU A 579 66.33 -18.56 69.13
CA GLU A 579 66.02 -19.99 68.88
C GLU A 579 65.71 -20.23 67.37
N ILE A 580 66.33 -21.20 66.68
CA ILE A 580 65.84 -22.57 66.36
C ILE A 580 64.43 -22.54 65.71
N SER A 581 64.27 -22.67 64.38
CA SER A 581 64.36 -23.92 63.60
C SER A 581 64.34 -23.59 62.11
#